data_AF-A0A954GJ74-F1
#
_entry.id   AF-A0A954GJ74-F1
#
_cell.length_a   1.000
_cell.length_b   1.000
_cell.length_c   1.000
_cell.angle_alpha   90.00
_cell.angle_beta   90.00
_cell.angle_gamma   90.00
#
_symmetry.space_group_name_H-M   'P 1'
#
loop_
_entity.id
_entity.type
_entity.pdbx_description
1 polymer ?
#
loop_
_entity_poly.entity_id
_entity_poly.type
_entity_poly.pdbx_seq_one_letter_code
_entity_poly.pdbx_strand_id
1 'polypeptide(L)'
;MMGRWMRRIWPFPQAALFVLVFVSVPFLLYNANLKGNDETQFVFAFSSILAFCYGGLRAVHFFPNERNDYGQWLAATPWRGPQRLPFGSVHLVPQDAVVPAVYLAATWWLTDSLALGMTMVLTALISYYLGIAGLCGSKRSGWAGYAIMLCLAFAMAFALTHWLALLFLLPCELFARWGIANSLRQFPEWSGQLDGEQRLPPEWLKRDGKRVRGTLGWPHSVFHPCTPPEPISFREPLLISVQFGVWLWAFIHLTKTLLVRIASTDPDIALQFVQRCYPLIFVLGLLIAVLRCVFYVLSLRPSLSLWGRLATGRLILPSYDRVFLVPLLILAVSVGLTMLGSQLQLSPEWYVPVSVMILTMIAFTVGQSMAEWRLTATCRLTPRWMNNVQSLLETK
;
A
#
# COMPACT_ATOMS: atom_id res chain seq x y z
N MET A 1 -39.40 -5.08 5.74
CA MET A 1 -38.33 -5.00 4.72
C MET A 1 -36.97 -4.57 5.27
N MET A 2 -36.91 -3.67 6.27
CA MET A 2 -35.67 -3.12 6.86
C MET A 2 -34.67 -4.17 7.41
N GLY A 3 -35.15 -5.26 8.01
CA GLY A 3 -34.29 -6.29 8.64
C GLY A 3 -33.60 -7.29 7.70
N ARG A 4 -34.05 -7.45 6.44
CA ARG A 4 -33.27 -8.21 5.42
C ARG A 4 -32.21 -7.32 4.77
N TRP A 5 -32.42 -6.01 4.80
CA TRP A 5 -31.58 -5.01 4.17
C TRP A 5 -30.37 -4.64 5.04
N MET A 6 -30.55 -4.46 6.36
CA MET A 6 -29.43 -4.28 7.31
C MET A 6 -28.47 -5.48 7.34
N ARG A 7 -29.00 -6.72 7.27
CA ARG A 7 -28.19 -7.94 7.23
C ARG A 7 -27.26 -8.05 6.02
N ARG A 8 -27.53 -7.28 4.96
CA ARG A 8 -26.79 -7.34 3.70
C ARG A 8 -25.62 -6.35 3.66
N ILE A 9 -25.76 -5.24 4.38
CA ILE A 9 -24.76 -4.16 4.44
C ILE A 9 -23.85 -4.34 5.65
N TRP A 10 -24.36 -4.94 6.74
CA TRP A 10 -23.55 -5.31 7.89
C TRP A 10 -23.68 -6.80 8.16
N PRO A 11 -22.57 -7.56 8.13
CA PRO A 11 -22.51 -8.80 8.91
C PRO A 11 -22.73 -8.40 10.38
N PHE A 12 -24.00 -8.46 10.80
CA PHE A 12 -24.51 -7.97 12.08
C PHE A 12 -23.63 -8.29 13.29
N PRO A 13 -23.03 -9.50 13.44
CA PRO A 13 -22.13 -9.76 14.58
C PRO A 13 -20.86 -8.91 14.56
N GLN A 14 -20.31 -8.59 13.39
CA GLN A 14 -19.05 -7.83 13.28
C GLN A 14 -19.30 -6.35 13.53
N ALA A 15 -20.36 -5.76 12.96
CA ALA A 15 -20.70 -4.36 13.21
C ALA A 15 -21.14 -4.13 14.67
N ALA A 16 -21.91 -5.05 15.24
CA ALA A 16 -22.31 -4.97 16.65
C ALA A 16 -21.11 -5.14 17.59
N LEU A 17 -20.24 -6.12 17.34
CA LEU A 17 -18.99 -6.29 18.10
C LEU A 17 -18.11 -5.06 17.96
N PHE A 18 -18.02 -4.51 16.76
CA PHE A 18 -17.22 -3.32 16.48
C PHE A 18 -17.74 -2.13 17.25
N VAL A 19 -19.03 -1.78 17.12
CA VAL A 19 -19.69 -0.70 17.89
C VAL A 19 -19.57 -0.95 19.39
N LEU A 20 -19.73 -2.19 19.85
CA LEU A 20 -19.61 -2.54 21.26
C LEU A 20 -18.19 -2.29 21.76
N VAL A 21 -17.15 -2.80 21.10
CA VAL A 21 -15.74 -2.52 21.44
C VAL A 21 -15.43 -1.03 21.32
N PHE A 22 -15.95 -0.37 20.29
CA PHE A 22 -15.73 1.04 20.01
C PHE A 22 -16.31 2.00 21.04
N VAL A 23 -17.49 1.69 21.57
CA VAL A 23 -18.19 2.53 22.53
C VAL A 23 -17.79 2.15 23.95
N SER A 24 -17.64 0.85 24.23
CA SER A 24 -17.28 0.37 25.57
C SER A 24 -15.87 0.75 25.97
N VAL A 25 -14.87 0.73 25.07
CA VAL A 25 -13.49 1.03 25.48
C VAL A 25 -13.31 2.49 25.91
N PRO A 26 -13.73 3.52 25.14
CA PRO A 26 -13.66 4.90 25.60
C PRO A 26 -14.51 5.14 26.85
N PHE A 27 -15.68 4.49 26.96
CA PHE A 27 -16.56 4.61 28.11
C PHE A 27 -15.97 3.99 29.38
N LEU A 28 -15.36 2.80 29.28
CA LEU A 28 -14.70 2.12 30.39
C LEU A 28 -13.46 2.91 30.83
N LEU A 29 -12.68 3.44 29.88
CA LEU A 29 -11.51 4.26 30.17
C LEU A 29 -11.89 5.60 30.83
N TYR A 30 -12.98 6.24 30.38
CA TYR A 30 -13.50 7.46 31.01
C TYR A 30 -13.99 7.20 32.45
N ASN A 31 -14.77 6.14 32.67
CA ASN A 31 -15.33 5.82 33.98
C ASN A 31 -14.32 5.26 34.98
N ALA A 32 -13.18 4.74 34.52
CA ALA A 32 -12.08 4.33 35.39
C ALA A 32 -11.42 5.51 36.13
N ASN A 33 -11.89 6.76 35.94
CA ASN A 33 -11.46 7.96 36.66
C ASN A 33 -9.96 8.24 36.50
N LEU A 34 -9.45 7.82 35.35
CA LEU A 34 -8.09 7.96 34.87
C LEU A 34 -7.94 9.37 34.28
N LYS A 35 -7.59 10.34 35.14
CA LYS A 35 -7.54 11.79 34.85
C LYS A 35 -6.17 12.28 34.34
N GLY A 36 -5.29 11.40 33.87
CA GLY A 36 -3.96 11.76 33.38
C GLY A 36 -3.94 12.19 31.89
N ASN A 37 -3.05 13.11 31.54
CA ASN A 37 -2.80 13.51 30.14
C ASN A 37 -2.34 12.33 29.27
N ASP A 38 -1.60 11.37 29.84
CA ASP A 38 -1.08 10.20 29.14
C ASP A 38 -2.19 9.25 28.67
N GLU A 39 -3.32 9.23 29.38
CA GLU A 39 -4.42 8.28 29.15
C GLU A 39 -5.35 8.76 28.04
N THR A 40 -5.55 10.08 27.93
CA THR A 40 -6.27 10.68 26.79
C THR A 40 -5.54 10.39 25.48
N GLN A 41 -4.20 10.40 25.49
CA GLN A 41 -3.39 10.01 24.33
C GLN A 41 -3.57 8.53 23.98
N PHE A 42 -3.63 7.65 24.98
CA PHE A 42 -3.88 6.22 24.76
C PHE A 42 -5.28 5.97 24.17
N VAL A 43 -6.34 6.57 24.74
CA VAL A 43 -7.71 6.46 24.22
C VAL A 43 -7.75 6.92 22.77
N PHE A 44 -7.12 8.06 22.46
CA PHE A 44 -7.05 8.60 21.11
C PHE A 44 -6.28 7.69 20.15
N ALA A 45 -5.11 7.18 20.54
CA ALA A 45 -4.32 6.28 19.70
C ALA A 45 -5.09 4.98 19.40
N PHE A 46 -5.66 4.36 20.44
CA PHE A 46 -6.45 3.13 20.30
C PHE A 46 -7.67 3.35 19.41
N SER A 47 -8.41 4.42 19.66
CA SER A 47 -9.55 4.89 18.85
C SER A 47 -9.20 5.11 17.38
N SER A 48 -8.03 5.67 17.10
CA SER A 48 -7.55 5.91 15.73
C SER A 48 -7.23 4.61 15.00
N ILE A 49 -6.57 3.66 15.68
CA ILE A 49 -6.28 2.31 15.14
C ILE A 49 -7.58 1.62 14.79
N LEU A 50 -8.51 1.66 15.73
CA LEU A 50 -9.84 1.13 15.60
C LEU A 50 -10.56 1.75 14.39
N ALA A 51 -10.55 3.09 14.23
CA ALA A 51 -11.19 3.77 13.10
C ALA A 51 -10.54 3.40 11.77
N PHE A 52 -9.22 3.27 11.77
CA PHE A 52 -8.45 2.79 10.63
C PHE A 52 -8.85 1.35 10.26
N CYS A 53 -8.96 0.43 11.22
CA CYS A 53 -9.41 -0.93 10.97
C CYS A 53 -10.82 -0.98 10.38
N TYR A 54 -11.75 -0.14 10.86
CA TYR A 54 -13.11 -0.04 10.29
C TYR A 54 -13.07 0.25 8.78
N GLY A 55 -12.38 1.33 8.40
CA GLY A 55 -12.32 1.79 7.02
C GLY A 55 -11.74 0.73 6.10
N GLY A 56 -10.62 0.13 6.52
CA GLY A 56 -9.93 -0.92 5.75
C GLY A 56 -10.79 -2.18 5.59
N LEU A 57 -11.39 -2.67 6.67
CA LEU A 57 -12.30 -3.81 6.62
C LEU A 57 -13.51 -3.53 5.72
N ARG A 58 -14.07 -2.32 5.77
CA ARG A 58 -15.20 -1.91 4.91
C ARG A 58 -14.82 -1.89 3.43
N ALA A 59 -13.60 -1.51 3.09
CA ALA A 59 -13.11 -1.53 1.71
C ALA A 59 -12.90 -2.97 1.19
N VAL A 60 -12.27 -3.82 2.00
CA VAL A 60 -11.91 -5.21 1.64
C VAL A 60 -13.14 -6.13 1.60
N HIS A 61 -14.01 -6.09 2.62
CA HIS A 61 -15.06 -7.09 2.83
C HIS A 61 -16.12 -7.14 1.70
N PHE A 62 -16.40 -6.00 1.07
CA PHE A 62 -17.42 -5.91 0.01
C PHE A 62 -16.84 -6.09 -1.39
N PHE A 63 -15.52 -6.15 -1.53
CA PHE A 63 -14.88 -6.27 -2.82
C PHE A 63 -14.91 -7.73 -3.31
N PRO A 64 -15.46 -8.02 -4.51
CA PRO A 64 -15.57 -9.39 -5.03
C PRO A 64 -14.29 -10.21 -5.06
N ASN A 65 -13.15 -9.52 -5.25
CA ASN A 65 -11.85 -10.15 -5.39
C ASN A 65 -11.33 -10.79 -4.10
N GLU A 66 -11.70 -10.22 -2.96
CA GLU A 66 -11.21 -10.64 -1.64
C GLU A 66 -12.03 -11.82 -1.09
N ARG A 67 -13.14 -12.16 -1.77
CA ARG A 67 -14.03 -13.26 -1.42
C ARG A 67 -14.15 -14.20 -2.61
N ASN A 68 -13.31 -15.24 -2.65
CA ASN A 68 -13.29 -16.24 -3.73
C ASN A 68 -14.68 -16.74 -4.10
N ASP A 69 -15.51 -17.11 -3.12
CA ASP A 69 -16.87 -17.60 -3.37
C ASP A 69 -17.76 -16.56 -4.05
N TYR A 70 -17.60 -15.29 -3.67
CA TYR A 70 -18.36 -14.19 -4.26
C TYR A 70 -17.88 -13.90 -5.69
N GLY A 71 -16.57 -13.90 -5.90
CA GLY A 71 -15.98 -13.76 -7.23
C GLY A 71 -16.45 -14.88 -8.17
N GLN A 72 -16.43 -16.14 -7.70
CA GLN A 72 -16.92 -17.31 -8.44
C GLN A 72 -18.42 -17.22 -8.72
N TRP A 73 -19.23 -16.82 -7.74
CA TRP A 73 -20.67 -16.61 -7.95
C TRP A 73 -20.95 -15.53 -8.99
N LEU A 74 -20.24 -14.40 -8.95
CA LEU A 74 -20.38 -13.34 -9.93
C LEU A 74 -19.98 -13.81 -11.34
N ALA A 75 -18.94 -14.64 -11.44
CA ALA A 75 -18.49 -15.20 -12.70
C ALA A 75 -19.47 -16.25 -13.27
N ALA A 76 -20.18 -16.98 -12.39
CA ALA A 76 -21.14 -18.01 -12.77
C ALA A 76 -22.54 -17.46 -13.10
N THR A 77 -22.82 -16.19 -12.82
CA THR A 77 -24.13 -15.57 -13.06
C THR A 77 -24.07 -14.62 -14.27
N PRO A 78 -25.21 -14.33 -14.93
CA PRO A 78 -25.25 -13.37 -16.03
C PRO A 78 -25.10 -11.90 -15.56
N TRP A 79 -24.50 -11.67 -14.39
CA TRP A 79 -24.33 -10.35 -13.81
C TRP A 79 -23.42 -9.49 -14.70
N ARG A 80 -23.82 -8.25 -14.94
CA ARG A 80 -23.03 -7.27 -15.70
C ARG A 80 -23.09 -5.90 -15.03
N GLY A 81 -21.96 -5.19 -14.98
CA GLY A 81 -21.96 -3.77 -14.61
C GLY A 81 -22.86 -2.97 -15.57
N PRO A 82 -23.76 -2.08 -15.09
CA PRO A 82 -23.79 -1.45 -13.77
C PRO A 82 -24.83 -2.02 -12.78
N GLN A 83 -25.23 -3.29 -12.92
CA GLN A 83 -26.23 -3.89 -12.03
C GLN A 83 -25.79 -3.84 -10.56
N ARG A 84 -26.77 -3.76 -9.64
CA ARG A 84 -26.49 -3.77 -8.19
C ARG A 84 -25.83 -5.08 -7.78
N LEU A 85 -24.84 -4.97 -6.90
CA LEU A 85 -24.15 -6.11 -6.34
C LEU A 85 -25.04 -6.82 -5.29
N PRO A 86 -25.10 -8.17 -5.29
CA PRO A 86 -25.99 -8.93 -4.42
C PRO A 86 -25.59 -8.89 -2.94
N PHE A 87 -24.32 -8.64 -2.61
CA PHE A 87 -23.81 -8.56 -1.24
C PHE A 87 -23.68 -7.13 -0.73
N GLY A 88 -24.35 -6.17 -1.38
CA GLY A 88 -24.29 -4.76 -0.99
C GLY A 88 -23.30 -3.97 -1.83
N SER A 89 -23.24 -2.67 -1.55
CA SER A 89 -22.46 -1.74 -2.33
C SER A 89 -21.00 -1.72 -1.89
N VAL A 90 -20.08 -1.71 -2.86
CA VAL A 90 -18.66 -1.44 -2.57
C VAL A 90 -18.46 0.01 -2.16
N HIS A 91 -19.17 0.96 -2.79
CA HIS A 91 -19.06 2.39 -2.46
C HIS A 91 -19.69 2.71 -1.11
N LEU A 92 -19.28 3.83 -0.53
CA LEU A 92 -19.89 4.36 0.68
C LEU A 92 -21.34 4.75 0.40
N VAL A 93 -22.25 4.20 1.18
CA VAL A 93 -23.67 4.52 1.16
C VAL A 93 -24.03 5.36 2.38
N PRO A 94 -25.15 6.12 2.38
CA PRO A 94 -25.52 6.95 3.54
C PRO A 94 -25.60 6.18 4.87
N GLN A 95 -25.84 4.88 4.83
CA GLN A 95 -25.86 4.00 6.00
C GLN A 95 -24.48 3.82 6.62
N ASP A 96 -23.41 3.88 5.82
CA ASP A 96 -22.03 3.80 6.31
C ASP A 96 -21.68 5.02 7.18
N ALA A 97 -22.45 6.12 7.10
CA ALA A 97 -22.27 7.30 7.93
C ALA A 97 -22.77 7.12 9.38
N VAL A 98 -23.59 6.09 9.66
CA VAL A 98 -24.15 5.88 11.00
C VAL A 98 -23.05 5.59 12.02
N VAL A 99 -22.09 4.71 11.70
CA VAL A 99 -20.99 4.36 12.63
C VAL A 99 -20.09 5.57 12.91
N PRO A 100 -19.58 6.29 11.90
CA PRO A 100 -18.83 7.54 12.13
C PRO A 100 -19.63 8.60 12.89
N ALA A 101 -20.95 8.73 12.66
CA ALA A 101 -21.78 9.71 13.35
C ALA A 101 -22.01 9.36 14.82
N VAL A 102 -22.32 8.10 15.14
CA VAL A 102 -22.42 7.62 16.53
C VAL A 102 -21.08 7.80 17.22
N TYR A 103 -19.98 7.54 16.51
CA TYR A 103 -18.66 7.71 17.07
C TYR A 103 -18.30 9.16 17.34
N LEU A 104 -18.54 10.05 16.39
CA LEU A 104 -18.39 11.49 16.55
C LEU A 104 -19.19 12.00 17.75
N ALA A 105 -20.45 11.58 17.88
CA ALA A 105 -21.31 11.96 19.00
C ALA A 105 -20.78 11.43 20.34
N ALA A 106 -20.33 10.17 20.40
CA ALA A 106 -19.76 9.58 21.61
C ALA A 106 -18.45 10.26 22.02
N THR A 107 -17.54 10.49 21.08
CA THR A 107 -16.28 11.21 21.34
C THR A 107 -16.55 12.63 21.79
N TRP A 108 -17.47 13.33 21.13
CA TRP A 108 -17.85 14.69 21.54
C TRP A 108 -18.44 14.70 22.95
N TRP A 109 -19.35 13.77 23.26
CA TRP A 109 -19.94 13.65 24.60
C TRP A 109 -18.91 13.34 25.70
N LEU A 110 -17.91 12.51 25.40
CA LEU A 110 -16.92 12.06 26.40
C LEU A 110 -15.77 13.06 26.61
N THR A 111 -15.42 13.84 25.58
CA THR A 111 -14.20 14.68 25.58
C THR A 111 -14.48 16.17 25.42
N ASP A 112 -15.74 16.55 25.20
CA ASP A 112 -16.17 17.90 24.80
C ASP A 112 -15.45 18.46 23.55
N SER A 113 -14.77 17.60 22.78
CA SER A 113 -13.95 17.99 21.63
C SER A 113 -14.48 17.40 20.32
N LEU A 114 -15.22 18.23 19.58
CA LEU A 114 -15.69 17.88 18.23
C LEU A 114 -14.52 17.58 17.28
N ALA A 115 -13.40 18.31 17.43
CA ALA A 115 -12.22 18.14 16.60
C ALA A 115 -11.63 16.72 16.72
N LEU A 116 -11.64 16.15 17.93
CA LEU A 116 -11.15 14.79 18.18
C LEU A 116 -11.99 13.75 17.44
N GLY A 117 -13.31 13.85 17.58
CA GLY A 117 -14.25 12.95 16.87
C GLY A 117 -14.13 13.10 15.35
N MET A 118 -13.97 14.32 14.83
CA MET A 118 -13.77 14.56 13.39
C MET A 118 -12.49 13.93 12.86
N THR A 119 -11.39 13.98 13.62
CA THR A 119 -10.13 13.30 13.25
C THR A 119 -10.35 11.81 13.05
N MET A 120 -11.16 11.17 13.89
CA MET A 120 -11.44 9.74 13.80
C MET A 120 -12.29 9.38 12.58
N VAL A 121 -13.30 10.21 12.27
CA VAL A 121 -14.08 10.07 11.04
C VAL A 121 -13.15 10.16 9.82
N LEU A 122 -12.22 11.12 9.80
CA LEU A 122 -11.23 11.25 8.74
C LEU A 122 -10.32 10.02 8.67
N THR A 123 -9.83 9.50 9.79
CA THR A 123 -8.99 8.28 9.84
C THR A 123 -9.71 7.08 9.22
N ALA A 124 -11.00 6.89 9.54
CA ALA A 124 -11.80 5.83 8.94
C ALA A 124 -11.97 6.00 7.42
N LEU A 125 -12.27 7.22 6.96
CA LEU A 125 -12.43 7.51 5.54
C LEU A 125 -11.11 7.35 4.77
N ILE A 126 -10.01 7.85 5.31
CA ILE A 126 -8.66 7.71 4.72
C ILE A 126 -8.32 6.23 4.56
N SER A 127 -8.53 5.42 5.61
CA SER A 127 -8.26 3.98 5.55
C SER A 127 -9.13 3.26 4.51
N TYR A 128 -10.41 3.61 4.43
CA TYR A 128 -11.32 3.08 3.41
C TYR A 128 -10.81 3.37 2.00
N TYR A 129 -10.48 4.62 1.69
CA TYR A 129 -9.99 4.98 0.35
C TYR A 129 -8.60 4.42 0.07
N LEU A 130 -7.76 4.22 1.09
CA LEU A 130 -6.47 3.53 0.93
C LEU A 130 -6.68 2.07 0.49
N GLY A 131 -7.64 1.38 1.10
CA GLY A 131 -8.06 0.05 0.67
C GLY A 131 -8.58 0.03 -0.77
N ILE A 132 -9.48 0.97 -1.12
CA ILE A 132 -9.98 1.09 -2.50
C ILE A 132 -8.86 1.42 -3.49
N ALA A 133 -7.91 2.27 -3.13
CA ALA A 133 -6.77 2.60 -3.97
C ALA A 133 -5.90 1.38 -4.28
N GLY A 134 -5.64 0.52 -3.28
CA GLY A 134 -4.93 -0.75 -3.48
C GLY A 134 -5.70 -1.71 -4.39
N LEU A 135 -7.02 -1.81 -4.21
CA LEU A 135 -7.90 -2.65 -5.03
C LEU A 135 -8.02 -2.15 -6.49
N CYS A 136 -7.97 -0.83 -6.70
CA CYS A 136 -7.95 -0.23 -8.04
C CYS A 136 -6.57 -0.26 -8.69
N GLY A 137 -5.49 -0.11 -7.90
CA GLY A 137 -4.11 -0.04 -8.36
C GLY A 137 -3.54 -1.40 -8.80
N SER A 138 -4.01 -2.49 -8.21
CA SER A 138 -3.62 -3.86 -8.60
C SER A 138 -4.19 -4.32 -9.95
N LYS A 139 -5.05 -3.53 -10.59
CA LYS A 139 -5.77 -3.91 -11.82
C LYS A 139 -5.56 -2.90 -12.94
N ARG A 140 -5.96 -3.26 -14.18
CA ARG A 140 -5.87 -2.44 -15.40
C ARG A 140 -6.45 -1.02 -15.28
N SER A 141 -7.22 -0.72 -14.23
CA SER A 141 -7.68 0.63 -13.88
C SER A 141 -6.67 1.43 -13.03
N GLY A 142 -5.37 1.15 -13.18
CA GLY A 142 -4.33 1.62 -12.27
C GLY A 142 -4.28 3.13 -12.02
N TRP A 143 -4.68 3.95 -13.00
CA TRP A 143 -4.68 5.42 -12.83
C TRP A 143 -5.64 5.91 -11.75
N ALA A 144 -6.78 5.24 -11.53
CA ALA A 144 -7.72 5.62 -10.47
C ALA A 144 -7.09 5.42 -9.09
N GLY A 145 -6.34 4.34 -8.90
CA GLY A 145 -5.59 4.10 -7.66
C GLY A 145 -4.61 5.23 -7.37
N TYR A 146 -3.82 5.63 -8.38
CA TYR A 146 -2.90 6.77 -8.25
C TYR A 146 -3.62 8.09 -7.94
N ALA A 147 -4.74 8.38 -8.61
CA ALA A 147 -5.52 9.59 -8.36
C ALA A 147 -6.08 9.63 -6.92
N ILE A 148 -6.61 8.51 -6.43
CA ILE A 148 -7.08 8.39 -5.04
C ILE A 148 -5.92 8.60 -4.06
N MET A 149 -4.76 7.96 -4.29
CA MET A 149 -3.59 8.12 -3.44
C MET A 149 -3.08 9.57 -3.39
N LEU A 150 -3.14 10.28 -4.52
CA LEU A 150 -2.79 11.69 -4.58
C LEU A 150 -3.74 12.54 -3.73
N CYS A 151 -5.05 12.39 -3.90
CA CYS A 151 -6.06 13.11 -3.11
C CYS A 151 -5.95 12.78 -1.61
N LEU A 152 -5.64 11.53 -1.27
CA LEU A 152 -5.41 11.09 0.11
C LEU A 152 -4.20 11.76 0.75
N ALA A 153 -3.10 11.94 0.02
CA ALA A 153 -1.95 12.65 0.54
C ALA A 153 -2.30 14.12 0.88
N PHE A 154 -3.09 14.80 0.05
CA PHE A 154 -3.59 16.13 0.39
C PHE A 154 -4.55 16.12 1.58
N ALA A 155 -5.49 15.16 1.65
CA ALA A 155 -6.38 15.02 2.80
C ALA A 155 -5.60 14.80 4.11
N MET A 156 -4.50 14.04 4.07
CA MET A 156 -3.60 13.83 5.20
C MET A 156 -2.83 15.11 5.57
N ALA A 157 -2.28 15.83 4.59
CA ALA A 157 -1.58 17.10 4.83
C ALA A 157 -2.47 18.09 5.58
N PHE A 158 -3.76 18.15 5.23
CA PHE A 158 -4.74 19.04 5.84
C PHE A 158 -5.60 18.39 6.94
N ALA A 159 -5.18 17.25 7.51
CA ALA A 159 -5.99 16.51 8.50
C ALA A 159 -6.36 17.34 9.75
N LEU A 160 -5.56 18.35 10.10
CA LEU A 160 -5.83 19.27 11.22
C LEU A 160 -6.79 20.43 10.89
N THR A 161 -7.14 20.55 9.61
CA THR A 161 -8.13 21.51 9.10
C THR A 161 -9.24 20.69 8.45
N HIS A 162 -10.10 20.10 9.29
CA HIS A 162 -10.98 19.00 8.91
C HIS A 162 -11.84 19.27 7.66
N TRP A 163 -12.30 20.50 7.46
CA TRP A 163 -13.09 20.88 6.29
C TRP A 163 -12.29 20.82 4.98
N LEU A 164 -10.99 21.19 4.99
CA LEU A 164 -10.11 21.02 3.84
C LEU A 164 -9.84 19.54 3.57
N ALA A 165 -9.59 18.76 4.62
CA ALA A 165 -9.42 17.31 4.46
C ALA A 165 -10.67 16.68 3.82
N LEU A 166 -11.87 17.03 4.30
CA LEU A 166 -13.13 16.58 3.70
C LEU A 166 -13.28 17.01 2.23
N LEU A 167 -12.88 18.24 1.89
CA LEU A 167 -12.88 18.74 0.52
C LEU A 167 -12.01 17.85 -0.39
N PHE A 168 -10.83 17.41 0.05
CA PHE A 168 -9.96 16.49 -0.69
C PHE A 168 -10.46 15.03 -0.71
N LEU A 169 -11.36 14.64 0.21
CA LEU A 169 -12.02 13.33 0.17
C LEU A 169 -13.17 13.25 -0.84
N LEU A 170 -13.75 14.37 -1.27
CA LEU A 170 -14.76 14.40 -2.33
C LEU A 170 -14.25 13.84 -3.68
N PRO A 171 -13.09 14.28 -4.22
CA PRO A 171 -12.55 13.69 -5.42
C PRO A 171 -12.11 12.23 -5.22
N CYS A 172 -11.69 11.83 -4.00
CA CYS A 172 -11.46 10.41 -3.69
C CYS A 172 -12.71 9.57 -3.96
N GLU A 173 -13.90 10.03 -3.54
CA GLU A 173 -15.16 9.31 -3.81
C GLU A 173 -15.48 9.24 -5.31
N LEU A 174 -15.23 10.32 -6.05
CA LEU A 174 -15.44 10.35 -7.50
C LEU A 174 -14.53 9.33 -8.21
N PHE A 175 -13.23 9.35 -7.90
CA PHE A 175 -12.27 8.41 -8.48
C PHE A 175 -12.49 6.97 -8.00
N ALA A 176 -12.92 6.77 -6.75
CA ALA A 176 -13.30 5.46 -6.22
C ALA A 176 -14.50 4.89 -6.98
N ARG A 177 -15.58 5.67 -7.15
CA ARG A 177 -16.75 5.24 -7.93
C ARG A 177 -16.39 4.91 -9.37
N TRP A 178 -15.59 5.77 -10.00
CA TRP A 178 -15.14 5.55 -11.37
C TRP A 178 -14.25 4.30 -11.47
N GLY A 179 -13.26 4.17 -10.58
CA GLY A 179 -12.33 3.06 -10.52
C GLY A 179 -13.03 1.73 -10.26
N ILE A 180 -13.94 1.68 -9.29
CA ILE A 180 -14.76 0.50 -8.99
C ILE A 180 -15.65 0.15 -10.19
N ALA A 181 -16.34 1.12 -10.79
CA ALA A 181 -17.21 0.86 -11.94
C ALA A 181 -16.42 0.34 -13.14
N ASN A 182 -15.27 0.94 -13.44
CA ASN A 182 -14.39 0.51 -14.53
C ASN A 182 -13.80 -0.89 -14.26
N SER A 183 -13.35 -1.12 -13.03
CA SER A 183 -12.90 -2.41 -12.53
C SER A 183 -14.00 -3.48 -12.74
N LEU A 184 -15.22 -3.24 -12.24
CA LEU A 184 -16.34 -4.16 -12.35
C LEU A 184 -16.84 -4.40 -13.80
N ARG A 185 -16.66 -3.44 -14.72
CA ARG A 185 -16.96 -3.65 -16.15
C ARG A 185 -16.04 -4.69 -16.79
N GLN A 186 -14.83 -4.85 -16.27
CA GLN A 186 -13.83 -5.82 -16.73
C GLN A 186 -13.96 -7.18 -16.01
N PHE A 187 -14.96 -7.36 -15.14
CA PHE A 187 -15.07 -8.50 -14.23
C PHE A 187 -15.07 -9.91 -14.89
N PRO A 188 -15.56 -10.16 -16.12
CA PRO A 188 -15.40 -11.48 -16.73
C PRO A 188 -13.93 -11.83 -17.04
N GLU A 189 -13.08 -10.84 -17.27
CA GLU A 189 -11.66 -11.07 -17.58
C GLU A 189 -10.83 -11.40 -16.33
N TRP A 190 -11.32 -11.02 -15.13
CA TRP A 190 -10.63 -11.29 -13.87
C TRP A 190 -10.54 -12.78 -13.58
N SER A 191 -11.62 -13.51 -13.86
CA SER A 191 -11.64 -14.96 -13.63
C SER A 191 -10.59 -15.64 -14.49
N GLY A 192 -10.37 -15.19 -15.74
CA GLY A 192 -9.35 -15.73 -16.65
C GLY A 192 -7.90 -15.61 -16.13
N GLN A 193 -7.59 -14.60 -15.30
CA GLN A 193 -6.27 -14.45 -14.68
C GLN A 193 -6.13 -15.24 -13.37
N LEU A 194 -7.18 -15.32 -12.55
CA LEU A 194 -7.21 -16.23 -11.39
C LEU A 194 -7.09 -17.69 -11.87
N ASP A 195 -7.67 -17.97 -13.03
CA ASP A 195 -7.67 -19.25 -13.74
C ASP A 195 -6.33 -19.64 -14.39
N GLY A 196 -5.40 -18.71 -14.59
CA GLY A 196 -4.07 -19.01 -15.12
C GLY A 196 -3.25 -19.91 -14.19
N GLU A 197 -3.51 -19.82 -12.88
CA GLU A 197 -2.98 -20.75 -11.86
C GLU A 197 -4.04 -21.72 -11.29
N GLN A 198 -5.34 -21.44 -11.48
CA GLN A 198 -6.43 -22.22 -10.85
C GLN A 198 -7.53 -22.73 -11.79
N ARG A 199 -7.35 -22.77 -13.12
CA ARG A 199 -8.12 -23.72 -13.93
C ARG A 199 -7.75 -25.10 -13.43
N LEU A 200 -8.59 -25.60 -12.53
CA LEU A 200 -8.76 -27.02 -12.33
C LEU A 200 -8.85 -27.59 -13.75
N PRO A 201 -7.88 -28.41 -14.16
CA PRO A 201 -7.95 -28.96 -15.49
C PRO A 201 -9.31 -29.65 -15.60
N PRO A 202 -9.99 -29.53 -16.76
CA PRO A 202 -11.35 -30.02 -16.95
C PRO A 202 -11.47 -31.44 -16.39
N GLU A 203 -12.59 -31.79 -15.74
CA GLU A 203 -12.70 -32.96 -14.85
C GLU A 203 -12.16 -34.28 -15.40
N TRP A 204 -12.09 -34.43 -16.73
CA TRP A 204 -11.42 -35.55 -17.39
C TRP A 204 -9.90 -35.67 -17.10
N LEU A 205 -9.23 -34.62 -16.64
CA LEU A 205 -7.83 -34.62 -16.17
C LEU A 205 -7.68 -34.98 -14.68
N LYS A 206 -8.79 -35.17 -13.94
CA LYS A 206 -8.77 -35.71 -12.57
C LYS A 206 -8.80 -37.25 -12.53
N ARG A 207 -8.79 -37.93 -13.68
CA ARG A 207 -9.17 -39.35 -13.80
C ARG A 207 -8.26 -40.33 -13.03
N ASP A 208 -7.05 -39.94 -12.62
CA ASP A 208 -6.11 -40.83 -11.91
C ASP A 208 -5.78 -40.42 -10.45
N GLY A 209 -6.55 -39.51 -9.83
CA GLY A 209 -6.38 -39.16 -8.41
C GLY A 209 -5.06 -38.44 -8.04
N LYS A 210 -4.11 -38.32 -8.98
CA LYS A 210 -2.90 -37.52 -8.87
C LYS A 210 -3.08 -36.26 -9.71
N ARG A 211 -3.10 -35.10 -9.05
CA ARG A 211 -3.08 -33.80 -9.74
C ARG A 211 -1.82 -33.72 -10.59
N VAL A 212 -1.92 -34.04 -11.88
CA VAL A 212 -0.87 -33.71 -12.86
C VAL A 212 -0.96 -32.20 -13.06
N ARG A 213 -0.34 -31.44 -12.14
CA ARG A 213 0.13 -30.11 -12.51
C ARG A 213 0.96 -30.33 -13.79
N GLY A 214 0.79 -29.47 -14.78
CA GLY A 214 1.63 -29.42 -15.99
C GLY A 214 3.10 -29.08 -15.71
N THR A 215 3.67 -29.58 -14.61
CA THR A 215 5.09 -29.77 -14.43
C THR A 215 5.50 -30.88 -15.38
N LEU A 216 5.94 -30.50 -16.59
CA LEU A 216 6.95 -31.30 -17.27
C LEU A 216 7.98 -31.70 -16.20
N GLY A 217 8.25 -32.99 -16.03
CA GLY A 217 9.16 -33.45 -14.97
C GLY A 217 10.50 -32.71 -15.02
N TRP A 218 11.23 -32.66 -13.90
CA TRP A 218 12.58 -32.11 -13.93
C TRP A 218 13.39 -32.79 -15.05
N PRO A 219 14.12 -32.04 -15.89
CA PRO A 219 14.46 -30.61 -15.79
C PRO A 219 13.49 -29.65 -16.50
N HIS A 220 12.51 -30.16 -17.24
CA HIS A 220 11.67 -29.40 -18.17
C HIS A 220 10.71 -28.41 -17.48
N SER A 221 10.37 -28.62 -16.21
CA SER A 221 9.64 -27.62 -15.41
C SER A 221 10.39 -26.30 -15.26
N VAL A 222 11.73 -26.31 -15.34
CA VAL A 222 12.56 -25.09 -15.25
C VAL A 222 12.56 -24.32 -16.58
N PHE A 223 12.34 -25.03 -17.68
CA PHE A 223 12.28 -24.47 -19.03
C PHE A 223 10.86 -24.09 -19.46
N HIS A 224 9.86 -24.22 -18.58
CA HIS A 224 8.52 -23.72 -18.91
C HIS A 224 8.67 -22.23 -19.22
N PRO A 225 8.30 -21.78 -20.44
CA PRO A 225 8.35 -20.37 -20.77
C PRO A 225 7.47 -19.66 -19.75
N CYS A 226 8.10 -19.00 -18.79
CA CYS A 226 7.40 -18.05 -17.95
C CYS A 226 7.08 -16.91 -18.90
N THR A 227 5.79 -16.63 -19.10
CA THR A 227 5.38 -15.42 -19.80
C THR A 227 6.13 -14.26 -19.12
N PRO A 228 7.00 -13.54 -19.85
CA PRO A 228 7.72 -12.43 -19.24
C PRO A 228 6.66 -11.49 -18.66
N PRO A 229 6.87 -10.94 -17.45
CA PRO A 229 5.96 -9.94 -16.93
C PRO A 229 5.85 -8.83 -17.98
N GLU A 230 4.62 -8.33 -18.20
CA GLU A 230 4.41 -7.22 -19.13
C GLU A 230 5.37 -6.08 -18.77
N PRO A 231 6.09 -5.51 -19.75
CA PRO A 231 7.01 -4.43 -19.47
C PRO A 231 6.23 -3.27 -18.86
N ILE A 232 6.63 -2.85 -17.67
CA ILE A 232 6.04 -1.71 -16.99
C ILE A 232 6.26 -0.47 -17.86
N SER A 233 5.18 0.25 -18.16
CA SER A 233 5.26 1.47 -18.97
C SER A 233 6.02 2.56 -18.21
N PHE A 234 6.79 3.42 -18.89
CA PHE A 234 7.53 4.53 -18.24
C PHE A 234 6.64 5.46 -17.40
N ARG A 235 5.34 5.51 -17.71
CA ARG A 235 4.35 6.31 -16.98
C ARG A 235 4.15 5.84 -15.54
N GLU A 236 4.20 4.53 -15.29
CA GLU A 236 3.96 3.96 -13.96
C GLU A 236 5.07 4.30 -12.96
N PRO A 237 6.37 4.08 -13.26
CA PRO A 237 7.48 4.58 -12.46
C PRO A 237 7.35 6.06 -12.10
N LEU A 238 7.01 6.90 -13.09
CA LEU A 238 6.87 8.33 -12.87
C LEU A 238 5.75 8.63 -11.87
N LEU A 239 4.57 8.02 -12.05
CA LEU A 239 3.44 8.20 -11.14
C LEU A 239 3.77 7.70 -9.72
N ILE A 240 4.42 6.54 -9.59
CA ILE A 240 4.87 5.99 -8.31
C ILE A 240 5.85 6.96 -7.63
N SER A 241 6.83 7.48 -8.35
CA SER A 241 7.81 8.44 -7.83
C SER A 241 7.18 9.73 -7.36
N VAL A 242 6.26 10.30 -8.14
CA VAL A 242 5.48 11.47 -7.74
C VAL A 242 4.70 11.16 -6.47
N GLN A 243 4.09 9.98 -6.37
CA GLN A 243 3.33 9.57 -5.20
C GLN A 243 4.20 9.51 -3.94
N PHE A 244 5.41 8.93 -4.01
CA PHE A 244 6.37 8.94 -2.89
C PHE A 244 6.72 10.36 -2.43
N GLY A 245 6.98 11.27 -3.39
CA GLY A 245 7.23 12.67 -3.10
C GLY A 245 6.05 13.32 -2.37
N VAL A 246 4.84 13.24 -2.93
CA VAL A 246 3.65 13.91 -2.37
C VAL A 246 3.27 13.34 -1.00
N TRP A 247 3.38 12.04 -0.75
CA TRP A 247 3.13 11.48 0.59
C TRP A 247 4.16 11.94 1.61
N LEU A 248 5.44 12.01 1.23
CA LEU A 248 6.47 12.51 2.12
C LEU A 248 6.25 14.00 2.44
N TRP A 249 5.86 14.80 1.46
CA TRP A 249 5.45 16.19 1.68
C TRP A 249 4.28 16.28 2.65
N ALA A 250 3.21 15.51 2.43
CA ALA A 250 2.04 15.50 3.30
C ALA A 250 2.39 15.14 4.74
N PHE A 251 3.28 14.15 4.93
CA PHE A 251 3.76 13.75 6.25
C PHE A 251 4.60 14.84 6.93
N ILE A 252 5.55 15.46 6.22
CA ILE A 252 6.38 16.55 6.76
C ILE A 252 5.51 17.76 7.11
N HIS A 253 4.58 18.13 6.22
CA HIS A 253 3.65 19.24 6.42
C HIS A 253 2.78 19.00 7.67
N LEU A 254 2.12 17.85 7.75
CA LEU A 254 1.29 17.49 8.91
C LEU A 254 2.10 17.53 10.21
N THR A 255 3.32 16.96 10.21
CA THR A 255 4.19 16.93 11.39
C THR A 255 4.63 18.33 11.81
N LYS A 256 5.01 19.19 10.86
CA LYS A 256 5.33 20.59 11.11
C LYS A 256 4.14 21.32 11.72
N THR A 257 2.94 21.16 11.17
CA THR A 257 1.74 21.81 11.70
C THR A 257 1.38 21.30 13.10
N LEU A 258 1.53 20.00 13.37
CA LEU A 258 1.36 19.42 14.70
C LEU A 258 2.36 20.02 15.70
N LEU A 259 3.64 20.07 15.33
CA LEU A 259 4.69 20.63 16.18
C LEU A 259 4.45 22.10 16.49
N VAL A 260 4.07 22.92 15.50
CA VAL A 260 3.74 24.33 15.73
C VAL A 260 2.55 24.49 16.69
N ARG A 261 1.55 23.60 16.63
CA ARG A 261 0.41 23.63 17.55
C ARG A 261 0.77 23.19 18.97
N ILE A 262 1.63 22.19 19.11
CA ILE A 262 2.05 21.66 20.41
C ILE A 262 3.06 22.59 21.08
N ALA A 263 4.05 23.05 20.33
CA ALA A 263 5.12 23.92 20.79
C ALA A 263 4.71 25.39 20.77
N SER A 264 3.46 25.72 21.13
CA SER A 264 2.92 27.09 21.11
C SER A 264 3.81 28.14 21.81
N THR A 265 4.76 27.68 22.63
CA THR A 265 5.71 28.48 23.40
C THR A 265 7.03 28.77 22.66
N ASP A 266 7.44 27.97 21.66
CA ASP A 266 8.75 28.13 20.98
C ASP A 266 8.71 27.76 19.48
N PRO A 267 8.64 28.74 18.56
CA PRO A 267 8.64 28.50 17.12
C PRO A 267 9.97 27.92 16.58
N ASP A 268 11.08 28.07 17.32
CA ASP A 268 12.39 27.60 16.88
C ASP A 268 12.46 26.06 16.86
N ILE A 269 11.67 25.38 17.70
CA ILE A 269 11.57 23.91 17.71
C ILE A 269 11.09 23.39 16.36
N ALA A 270 10.08 24.03 15.76
CA ALA A 270 9.55 23.63 14.46
C ALA A 270 10.57 23.86 13.33
N LEU A 271 11.32 24.97 13.40
CA LEU A 271 12.39 25.26 12.43
C LEU A 271 13.54 24.26 12.54
N GLN A 272 13.98 23.95 13.77
CA GLN A 272 15.01 22.94 14.02
C GLN A 272 14.59 21.56 13.55
N PHE A 273 13.33 21.16 13.78
CA PHE A 273 12.79 19.90 13.26
C PHE A 273 12.90 19.84 11.73
N VAL A 274 12.45 20.89 11.04
CA VAL A 274 12.47 20.97 9.58
C VAL A 274 13.91 20.93 9.04
N GLN A 275 14.87 21.60 9.68
CA GLN A 275 16.29 21.52 9.30
C GLN A 275 16.89 20.13 9.52
N ARG A 276 16.45 19.39 10.55
CA ARG A 276 16.89 18.00 10.80
C ARG A 276 16.34 17.00 9.79
N CYS A 277 15.47 17.41 8.86
CA CYS A 277 14.97 16.54 7.80
C CYS A 277 15.99 16.34 6.65
N TYR A 278 17.02 17.17 6.49
CA TYR A 278 17.97 17.02 5.37
C TYR A 278 18.67 15.64 5.32
N PRO A 279 19.20 15.10 6.43
CA PRO A 279 19.79 13.75 6.44
C PRO A 279 18.82 12.63 6.04
N LEU A 280 17.50 12.84 6.11
CA LEU A 280 16.52 11.86 5.66
C LEU A 280 16.65 11.56 4.17
N ILE A 281 17.12 12.51 3.35
CA ILE A 281 17.36 12.29 1.91
C ILE A 281 18.37 11.16 1.72
N PHE A 282 19.51 11.21 2.44
CA PHE A 282 20.52 10.17 2.39
C PHE A 282 20.02 8.83 2.95
N VAL A 283 19.34 8.85 4.11
CA VAL A 283 18.81 7.62 4.73
C VAL A 283 17.81 6.92 3.82
N LEU A 284 16.88 7.67 3.21
CA LEU A 284 15.90 7.12 2.27
C LEU A 284 16.57 6.69 0.96
N GLY A 285 17.56 7.43 0.47
CA GLY A 285 18.38 7.03 -0.68
C GLY A 285 19.10 5.69 -0.45
N LEU A 286 19.70 5.51 0.72
CA LEU A 286 20.33 4.26 1.13
C LEU A 286 19.32 3.12 1.19
N LEU A 287 18.15 3.34 1.80
CA LEU A 287 17.09 2.33 1.86
C LEU A 287 16.63 1.91 0.46
N ILE A 288 16.38 2.86 -0.44
CA ILE A 288 15.97 2.59 -1.83
C ILE A 288 17.06 1.79 -2.57
N ALA A 289 18.32 2.19 -2.42
CA ALA A 289 19.47 1.51 -3.04
C ALA A 289 19.60 0.05 -2.56
N VAL A 290 19.47 -0.18 -1.24
CA VAL A 290 19.53 -1.51 -0.63
C VAL A 290 18.34 -2.36 -1.08
N LEU A 291 17.11 -1.85 -1.02
CA LEU A 291 15.92 -2.58 -1.46
C LEU A 291 16.04 -2.99 -2.93
N ARG A 292 16.45 -2.06 -3.80
CA ARG A 292 16.68 -2.38 -5.23
C ARG A 292 17.72 -3.47 -5.39
N CYS A 293 18.85 -3.39 -4.69
CA CYS A 293 19.90 -4.42 -4.73
C CYS A 293 19.37 -5.79 -4.28
N VAL A 294 18.68 -5.83 -3.13
CA VAL A 294 18.09 -7.05 -2.56
C VAL A 294 17.09 -7.69 -3.53
N PHE A 295 16.18 -6.92 -4.14
CA PHE A 295 15.21 -7.46 -5.10
C PHE A 295 15.88 -8.17 -6.30
N TYR A 296 16.97 -7.60 -6.83
CA TYR A 296 17.66 -8.21 -7.98
C TYR A 296 18.54 -9.39 -7.57
N VAL A 297 19.27 -9.29 -6.45
CA VAL A 297 20.19 -10.34 -5.97
C VAL A 297 19.43 -11.56 -5.44
N LEU A 298 18.29 -11.38 -4.77
CA LEU A 298 17.45 -12.50 -4.33
C LEU A 298 16.81 -13.23 -5.51
N SER A 299 16.62 -12.53 -6.64
CA SER A 299 15.99 -13.12 -7.81
C SER A 299 16.95 -13.97 -8.67
N LEU A 300 18.23 -13.62 -8.74
CA LEU A 300 19.25 -14.35 -9.50
C LEU A 300 20.58 -14.36 -8.75
N ARG A 301 21.17 -15.54 -8.55
CA ARG A 301 22.48 -15.69 -7.91
C ARG A 301 23.62 -15.55 -8.94
N PRO A 302 24.76 -14.92 -8.56
CA PRO A 302 25.91 -14.77 -9.45
C PRO A 302 26.53 -16.13 -9.78
N SER A 303 27.18 -16.22 -10.95
CA SER A 303 27.89 -17.43 -11.38
C SER A 303 29.13 -17.75 -10.54
N LEU A 304 29.75 -16.73 -9.96
CA LEU A 304 30.89 -16.81 -9.04
C LEU A 304 30.54 -16.11 -7.72
N SER A 305 30.78 -16.78 -6.59
CA SER A 305 30.70 -16.16 -5.27
C SER A 305 31.75 -15.06 -5.12
N LEU A 306 31.59 -14.17 -4.14
CA LEU A 306 32.58 -13.12 -3.84
C LEU A 306 33.98 -13.72 -3.60
N TRP A 307 34.05 -14.86 -2.91
CA TRP A 307 35.30 -15.62 -2.73
C TRP A 307 35.86 -16.16 -4.04
N GLY A 308 35.00 -16.69 -4.93
CA GLY A 308 35.42 -17.13 -6.26
C GLY A 308 35.96 -15.98 -7.12
N ARG A 309 35.38 -14.77 -7.00
CA ARG A 309 35.87 -13.57 -7.68
C ARG A 309 37.25 -13.15 -7.16
N LEU A 310 37.44 -13.15 -5.84
CA LEU A 310 38.74 -12.88 -5.21
C LEU A 310 39.79 -13.90 -5.64
N ALA A 311 39.48 -15.20 -5.56
CA ALA A 311 40.42 -16.27 -5.90
C ALA A 311 40.81 -16.29 -7.38
N THR A 312 39.91 -15.88 -8.28
CA THR A 312 40.18 -15.84 -9.73
C THR A 312 40.74 -14.50 -10.22
N GLY A 313 40.89 -13.50 -9.34
CA GLY A 313 41.27 -12.14 -9.71
C GLY A 313 40.21 -11.40 -10.55
N ARG A 314 39.03 -11.99 -10.75
CA ARG A 314 37.93 -11.41 -11.54
C ARG A 314 36.93 -10.71 -10.61
N LEU A 315 37.34 -9.58 -10.04
CA LEU A 315 36.50 -8.79 -9.12
C LEU A 315 35.23 -8.28 -9.80
N ILE A 316 35.37 -7.82 -11.05
CA ILE A 316 34.27 -7.26 -11.85
C ILE A 316 33.79 -8.30 -12.87
N LEU A 317 32.49 -8.58 -12.85
CA LEU A 317 31.77 -9.37 -13.85
C LEU A 317 30.91 -8.41 -14.70
N PRO A 318 31.35 -8.00 -15.91
CA PRO A 318 30.74 -6.90 -16.65
C PRO A 318 29.24 -7.06 -16.94
N SER A 319 28.75 -8.29 -17.09
CA SER A 319 27.31 -8.55 -17.28
C SER A 319 26.56 -8.56 -15.96
N TYR A 320 27.16 -9.07 -14.88
CA TYR A 320 26.46 -9.21 -13.61
C TYR A 320 26.49 -7.91 -12.77
N ASP A 321 27.62 -7.21 -12.73
CA ASP A 321 27.82 -6.10 -11.80
C ASP A 321 27.08 -4.81 -12.20
N ARG A 322 26.44 -4.79 -13.37
CA ARG A 322 25.52 -3.73 -13.81
C ARG A 322 24.40 -3.48 -12.81
N VAL A 323 23.98 -4.52 -12.08
CA VAL A 323 22.95 -4.42 -11.04
C VAL A 323 23.34 -3.46 -9.91
N PHE A 324 24.63 -3.29 -9.63
CA PHE A 324 25.12 -2.42 -8.55
C PHE A 324 25.31 -0.96 -8.98
N LEU A 325 25.36 -0.68 -10.29
CA LEU A 325 25.57 0.68 -10.79
C LEU A 325 24.43 1.63 -10.39
N VAL A 326 23.18 1.17 -10.48
CA VAL A 326 22.03 2.02 -10.14
C VAL A 326 21.94 2.29 -8.63
N PRO A 327 22.08 1.31 -7.71
CA PRO A 327 22.24 1.58 -6.28
C PRO A 327 23.35 2.57 -5.95
N LEU A 328 24.53 2.45 -6.57
CA LEU A 328 25.64 3.39 -6.38
C LEU A 328 25.30 4.79 -6.88
N LEU A 329 24.63 4.90 -8.03
CA LEU A 329 24.13 6.18 -8.55
C LEU A 329 23.13 6.82 -7.59
N ILE A 330 22.17 6.06 -7.05
CA ILE A 330 21.19 6.54 -6.07
C ILE A 330 21.90 7.09 -4.84
N LEU A 331 22.91 6.38 -4.32
CA LEU A 331 23.70 6.83 -3.18
C LEU A 331 24.44 8.14 -3.50
N ALA A 332 25.16 8.19 -4.62
CA ALA A 332 25.89 9.39 -5.05
C ALA A 332 24.96 10.61 -5.20
N VAL A 333 23.81 10.42 -5.85
CA VAL A 333 22.79 11.47 -6.01
C VAL A 333 22.19 11.88 -4.67
N SER A 334 21.93 10.93 -3.75
CA SER A 334 21.38 11.25 -2.43
C SER A 334 22.34 12.08 -1.57
N VAL A 335 23.65 11.80 -1.63
CA VAL A 335 24.69 12.61 -0.98
C VAL A 335 24.73 14.01 -1.59
N GLY A 336 24.78 14.10 -2.93
CA GLY A 336 24.78 15.37 -3.65
C GLY A 336 23.56 16.24 -3.32
N LEU A 337 22.36 15.65 -3.32
CA LEU A 337 21.12 16.35 -2.94
C LEU A 337 21.13 16.78 -1.47
N THR A 338 21.62 15.94 -0.56
CA THR A 338 21.73 16.31 0.86
C THR A 338 22.66 17.52 1.06
N MET A 339 23.84 17.50 0.42
CA MET A 339 24.79 18.60 0.47
C MET A 339 24.22 19.87 -0.16
N LEU A 340 23.64 19.76 -1.35
CA LEU A 340 23.04 20.89 -2.08
C LEU A 340 21.91 21.56 -1.28
N GLY A 341 21.00 20.77 -0.70
CA GLY A 341 19.93 21.28 0.15
C GLY A 341 20.46 22.06 1.36
N SER A 342 21.44 21.49 2.06
CA SER A 342 22.04 22.13 3.24
C SER A 342 22.79 23.43 2.91
N GLN A 343 23.51 23.48 1.78
CA GLN A 343 24.28 24.66 1.36
C GLN A 343 23.39 25.80 0.88
N LEU A 344 22.33 25.49 0.12
CA LEU A 344 21.42 26.49 -0.43
C LEU A 344 20.32 26.92 0.55
N GLN A 345 20.24 26.29 1.73
CA GLN A 345 19.21 26.56 2.74
C GLN A 345 17.79 26.54 2.17
N LEU A 346 17.52 25.61 1.25
CA LEU A 346 16.20 25.49 0.62
C LEU A 346 15.13 25.14 1.68
N SER A 347 13.85 25.34 1.37
CA SER A 347 12.81 24.90 2.31
C SER A 347 12.76 23.36 2.34
N PRO A 348 13.08 22.69 3.47
CA PRO A 348 13.11 21.23 3.53
C PRO A 348 11.74 20.60 3.30
N GLU A 349 10.67 21.36 3.59
CA GLU A 349 9.28 20.98 3.35
C GLU A 349 9.03 20.60 1.89
N TRP A 350 9.67 21.29 0.94
CA TRP A 350 9.55 21.01 -0.49
C TRP A 350 10.74 20.21 -1.03
N TYR A 351 11.94 20.54 -0.55
CA TYR A 351 13.18 20.01 -1.09
C TYR A 351 13.36 18.51 -0.81
N VAL A 352 13.04 18.05 0.40
CA VAL A 352 13.17 16.64 0.80
C VAL A 352 12.21 15.74 -0.03
N PRO A 353 10.91 16.06 -0.15
CA PRO A 353 9.99 15.35 -1.05
C PRO A 353 10.44 15.26 -2.51
N VAL A 354 10.86 16.38 -3.09
CA VAL A 354 11.33 16.43 -4.49
C VAL A 354 12.59 15.58 -4.67
N SER A 355 13.50 15.61 -3.71
CA SER A 355 14.70 14.78 -3.73
C SER A 355 14.35 13.28 -3.71
N VAL A 356 13.42 12.86 -2.86
CA VAL A 356 12.98 11.45 -2.80
C VAL A 356 12.21 11.03 -4.06
N MET A 357 11.42 11.93 -4.66
CA MET A 357 10.81 11.71 -5.97
C MET A 357 11.88 11.45 -7.05
N ILE A 358 12.96 12.24 -7.09
CA ILE A 358 14.07 12.02 -8.03
C ILE A 358 14.78 10.69 -7.77
N LEU A 359 15.08 10.36 -6.51
CA LEU A 359 15.76 9.11 -6.14
C LEU A 359 14.93 7.87 -6.51
N THR A 360 13.63 7.89 -6.22
CA THR A 360 12.72 6.81 -6.63
C THR A 360 12.58 6.74 -8.15
N MET A 361 12.55 7.89 -8.84
CA MET A 361 12.48 7.93 -10.30
C MET A 361 13.71 7.27 -10.92
N ILE A 362 14.92 7.59 -10.44
CA ILE A 362 16.15 6.90 -10.84
C ILE A 362 16.04 5.40 -10.56
N ALA A 363 15.56 5.04 -9.37
CA ALA A 363 15.41 3.64 -8.98
C ALA A 363 14.47 2.85 -9.90
N PHE A 364 13.40 3.44 -10.41
CA PHE A 364 12.45 2.71 -11.26
C PHE A 364 12.73 2.85 -12.76
N THR A 365 13.37 3.93 -13.21
CA THR A 365 13.53 4.23 -14.65
C THR A 365 14.94 3.96 -15.18
N VAL A 366 15.97 4.01 -14.33
CA VAL A 366 17.37 3.87 -14.76
C VAL A 366 17.87 2.44 -14.55
N GLY A 367 18.56 1.92 -15.56
CA GLY A 367 19.21 0.61 -15.56
C GLY A 367 18.35 -0.51 -16.13
N GLN A 368 18.80 -1.74 -15.93
CA GLN A 368 18.17 -2.91 -16.55
C GLN A 368 16.86 -3.25 -15.86
N SER A 369 15.82 -3.54 -16.64
CA SER A 369 14.57 -4.06 -16.10
C SER A 369 14.78 -5.46 -15.52
N MET A 370 13.89 -5.90 -14.61
CA MET A 370 13.96 -7.25 -14.05
C MET A 370 13.85 -8.35 -15.13
N ALA A 371 13.07 -8.07 -16.19
CA ALA A 371 12.94 -8.96 -17.34
C ALA A 371 14.23 -9.03 -18.16
N GLU A 372 14.82 -7.88 -18.48
CA GLU A 372 16.11 -7.81 -19.19
C GLU A 372 17.23 -8.45 -18.35
N TRP A 373 17.24 -8.21 -17.04
CA TRP A 373 18.20 -8.81 -16.11
C TRP A 373 18.11 -10.33 -16.13
N ARG A 374 16.90 -10.92 -16.11
CA ARG A 374 16.71 -12.37 -16.24
C ARG A 374 17.20 -12.95 -17.56
N LEU A 375 17.17 -12.18 -18.64
CA LEU A 375 17.60 -12.63 -19.96
C LEU A 375 19.10 -12.44 -20.20
N THR A 376 19.70 -11.40 -19.60
CA THR A 376 21.08 -10.98 -19.90
C THR A 376 22.08 -11.37 -18.81
N ALA A 377 21.64 -11.67 -17.59
CA ALA A 377 22.53 -12.04 -16.50
C ALA A 377 23.19 -13.40 -16.77
N THR A 378 24.51 -13.45 -16.62
CA THR A 378 25.28 -14.70 -16.57
C THR A 378 25.08 -15.36 -15.20
N CYS A 379 23.90 -15.95 -14.98
CA CYS A 379 23.51 -16.58 -13.73
C CYS A 379 23.59 -18.11 -13.78
N ARG A 380 23.83 -18.75 -12.63
CA ARG A 380 23.64 -20.20 -12.48
C ARG A 380 22.14 -20.48 -12.45
N LEU A 381 21.67 -21.38 -13.32
CA LEU A 381 20.37 -22.03 -13.17
C LEU A 381 20.42 -22.89 -11.90
N THR A 382 19.92 -22.37 -10.78
CA THR A 382 19.76 -23.15 -9.55
C THR A 382 18.39 -23.83 -9.59
N PRO A 383 18.30 -25.15 -9.36
CA PRO A 383 17.01 -25.84 -9.36
C PRO A 383 16.07 -25.25 -8.31
N ARG A 384 14.86 -24.84 -8.72
CA ARG A 384 13.86 -24.16 -7.88
C ARG A 384 13.51 -24.92 -6.59
N TRP A 385 13.69 -26.24 -6.57
CA TRP A 385 13.44 -27.08 -5.40
C TRP A 385 14.46 -26.89 -4.27
N MET A 386 15.67 -26.41 -4.53
CA MET A 386 16.62 -26.09 -3.45
C MET A 386 16.15 -24.90 -2.59
N ASN A 387 15.37 -23.97 -3.16
CA ASN A 387 14.82 -22.84 -2.40
C ASN A 387 13.65 -23.26 -1.49
N ASN A 388 12.84 -24.24 -1.92
CA ASN A 388 11.76 -24.78 -1.08
C ASN A 388 12.26 -25.75 0.00
N VAL A 389 13.39 -26.43 -0.25
CA VAL A 389 14.04 -27.26 0.78
C VAL A 389 14.68 -26.37 1.86
N GLN A 390 15.23 -25.21 1.50
CA GLN A 390 15.69 -24.23 2.51
C GLN A 390 14.54 -23.71 3.37
N SER A 391 13.37 -23.37 2.81
CA SER A 391 12.23 -22.92 3.61
C SER A 391 11.60 -24.03 4.48
N LEU A 392 11.69 -25.29 4.06
CA LEU A 392 11.30 -26.46 4.86
C LEU A 392 12.31 -26.83 5.95
N LEU A 393 13.58 -26.42 5.80
CA LEU A 393 14.62 -26.62 6.81
C LEU A 393 14.69 -25.46 7.81
N GLU A 394 14.22 -24.27 7.45
CA GLU A 394 14.08 -23.11 8.35
C GLU A 394 12.81 -23.18 9.23
N THR A 395 11.91 -24.13 8.97
CA THR A 395 10.67 -24.36 9.74
C THR A 395 10.73 -25.57 10.68
N LYS A 396 11.92 -26.11 10.91
CA LYS A 396 12.24 -27.07 11.98
C LYS A 396 13.28 -26.47 12.91
#